data_AF-A0A1I3SWG5-F1
#
_entry.id   AF-A0A1I3SWG5-F1
#
_cell.length_a   1.000
_cell.length_b   1.000
_cell.length_c   1.000
_cell.angle_alpha   90.00
_cell.angle_beta   90.00
_cell.angle_gamma   90.00
#
_symmetry.space_group_name_H-M   'P 1'
#
loop_
_entity.id
_entity.type
_entity.pdbx_description
1 polymer ?
#
loop_
_entity_poly.entity_id
_entity_poly.type
_entity_poly.pdbx_seq_one_letter_code
_entity_poly.pdbx_strand_id
1 'polypeptide(L)'
;MALTHLSFDATYYMTERPDVLTAYVNAGAETGTGMNWAQFAEQHYNDFGWKEGYNPNAIFDTSEYLAANIDVLNAGVNPFQHYLQFGAYEKRAPSDSFISFEDFDWETYLGANSDLTDAGIETAEDAYGHYVLFGQFEVRDGKPEEAIPSVPGETYTLTTGVDAGADFTGTADNDTFRAFDMDGPSGTAGATLQSWDILDGGAGVDTLNIATGAAADNAAPTLRNIEIINNAHLGQTINLASATGVQQIWTDMTGFTGTAATRYNDASVATIFGIKGAEGSNSDVNITFADSLEGDTTVNFALEGNAAGSYAGFYLEDEGVENAVITVAEGNGGFTTVSGVSSVTASGAGDFGFYTWDNTTIESFNASAVTGDVYLTGAAGGTAAAFDEDANISSGAGNDRIYVGNSDGALTISTGAGNDIIVSGSGNDTIIAGAGKNDLTGGLGEDTFVLDIKGTVLGSLDVINDFNFGDAQDTLVFGETELTNDNFASVGIAVSYNDLRELAQGAFSDDVSFVAGTFGADTYVFHDADADGVADAAVKLIGTGSLLGADAFEVAAV
;
A
#
# COMPACT_ATOMS: atom_id res chain seq x y z
N MET A 1 -16.25 -9.99 -28.89
CA MET A 1 -17.03 -9.50 -30.07
C MET A 1 -16.63 -8.05 -30.24
N ALA A 2 -15.85 -7.72 -31.29
CA ALA A 2 -15.31 -6.38 -31.46
C ALA A 2 -16.42 -5.31 -31.37
N LEU A 3 -16.19 -4.28 -30.56
CA LEU A 3 -17.07 -3.12 -30.47
C LEU A 3 -17.22 -2.52 -31.87
N THR A 4 -18.45 -2.17 -32.25
CA THR A 4 -18.75 -1.54 -33.55
C THR A 4 -18.96 -0.03 -33.43
N HIS A 5 -19.05 0.46 -32.19
CA HIS A 5 -19.22 1.85 -31.83
C HIS A 5 -18.93 2.04 -30.34
N LEU A 6 -18.69 3.29 -29.92
CA LEU A 6 -18.49 3.65 -28.53
C LEU A 6 -19.78 3.32 -27.75
N SER A 7 -19.68 2.38 -26.83
CA SER A 7 -20.83 1.84 -26.09
C SER A 7 -20.41 1.42 -24.68
N PHE A 8 -21.40 1.11 -23.84
CA PHE A 8 -21.12 0.58 -22.50
C PHE A 8 -20.49 -0.81 -22.64
N ASP A 9 -19.35 -1.02 -22.00
CA ASP A 9 -18.66 -2.30 -21.94
C ASP A 9 -18.91 -2.94 -20.58
N ALA A 10 -19.86 -3.88 -20.54
CA ALA A 10 -20.21 -4.58 -19.32
C ALA A 10 -19.05 -5.42 -18.75
N THR A 11 -18.14 -5.90 -19.60
CA THR A 11 -16.98 -6.67 -19.16
C THR A 11 -15.99 -5.75 -18.46
N TYR A 12 -15.61 -4.65 -19.13
CA TYR A 12 -14.74 -3.62 -18.54
C TYR A 12 -15.31 -3.11 -17.21
N TYR A 13 -16.58 -2.72 -17.20
CA TYR A 13 -17.21 -2.17 -16.01
C TYR A 13 -17.25 -3.17 -14.84
N MET A 14 -17.50 -4.46 -15.11
CA MET A 14 -17.53 -5.50 -14.07
C MET A 14 -16.12 -5.90 -13.60
N THR A 15 -15.08 -5.71 -14.41
CA THR A 15 -13.68 -5.87 -13.97
C THR A 15 -13.31 -4.79 -12.97
N GLU A 16 -13.70 -3.54 -13.24
CA GLU A 16 -13.53 -2.42 -12.31
C GLU A 16 -14.48 -2.51 -11.08
N ARG A 17 -15.54 -3.34 -11.17
CA ARG A 17 -16.61 -3.49 -10.16
C ARG A 17 -16.89 -4.94 -9.77
N PRO A 18 -15.94 -5.63 -9.12
CA PRO A 18 -16.13 -7.01 -8.67
C PRO A 18 -17.26 -7.16 -7.63
N ASP A 19 -17.59 -6.08 -6.90
CA ASP A 19 -18.71 -6.01 -5.97
C ASP A 19 -20.07 -6.12 -6.69
N VAL A 20 -20.21 -5.47 -7.84
CA VAL A 20 -21.43 -5.50 -8.67
C VAL A 20 -21.61 -6.89 -9.29
N LEU A 21 -20.52 -7.51 -9.73
CA LEU A 21 -20.51 -8.89 -10.21
C LEU A 21 -20.94 -9.88 -9.11
N THR A 22 -20.38 -9.70 -7.91
CA THR A 22 -20.74 -10.49 -6.72
C THR A 22 -22.22 -10.33 -6.36
N ALA A 23 -22.75 -9.11 -6.41
CA ALA A 23 -24.17 -8.85 -6.18
C ALA A 23 -25.07 -9.55 -7.22
N TYR A 24 -24.66 -9.57 -8.49
CA TYR A 24 -25.36 -10.32 -9.54
C TYR A 24 -25.35 -11.83 -9.28
N VAL A 25 -24.20 -12.40 -8.94
CA VAL A 25 -24.05 -13.84 -8.67
C VAL A 25 -24.84 -14.27 -7.43
N ASN A 26 -24.76 -13.51 -6.34
CA ASN A 26 -25.47 -13.81 -5.08
C ASN A 26 -26.99 -13.69 -5.20
N ALA A 27 -27.48 -12.87 -6.13
CA ALA A 27 -28.90 -12.78 -6.44
C ALA A 27 -29.43 -14.00 -7.23
N GLY A 28 -28.56 -14.92 -7.63
CA GLY A 28 -28.83 -15.99 -8.60
C GLY A 28 -28.74 -15.44 -10.03
N ALA A 29 -28.17 -16.21 -10.95
CA ALA A 29 -27.97 -15.82 -12.37
C ALA A 29 -29.28 -15.41 -13.11
N GLU A 30 -30.44 -15.63 -12.48
CA GLU A 30 -31.70 -14.97 -12.78
C GLU A 30 -32.09 -14.10 -11.58
N THR A 31 -31.53 -12.89 -11.53
CA THR A 31 -32.08 -11.83 -10.70
C THR A 31 -33.58 -11.83 -10.93
N GLY A 32 -34.42 -11.74 -9.89
CA GLY A 32 -35.89 -11.68 -10.05
C GLY A 32 -36.40 -10.51 -10.93
N THR A 33 -35.49 -9.74 -11.56
CA THR A 33 -35.69 -8.69 -12.56
C THR A 33 -35.71 -9.22 -14.00
N GLY A 34 -35.19 -10.42 -14.27
CA GLY A 34 -35.12 -11.03 -15.62
C GLY A 34 -34.00 -10.49 -16.51
N MET A 35 -32.96 -9.88 -15.93
CA MET A 35 -31.84 -9.29 -16.66
C MET A 35 -30.63 -10.23 -16.70
N ASN A 36 -29.93 -10.27 -17.84
CA ASN A 36 -28.62 -10.91 -17.91
C ASN A 36 -27.54 -10.03 -17.27
N TRP A 37 -26.35 -10.58 -17.03
CA TRP A 37 -25.26 -9.90 -16.33
C TRP A 37 -24.83 -8.58 -17.00
N ALA A 38 -24.85 -8.51 -18.33
CA ALA A 38 -24.47 -7.30 -19.05
C ALA A 38 -25.52 -6.19 -18.88
N GLN A 39 -26.80 -6.55 -18.93
CA GLN A 39 -27.90 -5.62 -18.65
C GLN A 39 -27.89 -5.14 -17.20
N PHE A 40 -27.53 -6.03 -16.27
CA PHE A 40 -27.38 -5.67 -14.86
C PHE A 40 -26.23 -4.70 -14.64
N ALA A 41 -25.07 -4.95 -15.27
CA ALA A 41 -23.91 -4.04 -15.24
C ALA A 41 -24.27 -2.65 -15.78
N GLU A 42 -24.91 -2.59 -16.94
CA GLU A 42 -25.31 -1.35 -17.59
C GLU A 42 -26.32 -0.58 -16.74
N GLN A 43 -27.30 -1.29 -16.16
CA GLN A 43 -28.24 -0.67 -15.24
C GLN A 43 -27.54 -0.11 -14.00
N HIS A 44 -26.64 -0.88 -13.39
CA HIS A 44 -25.88 -0.41 -12.24
C HIS A 44 -25.07 0.85 -12.57
N TYR A 45 -24.36 0.85 -13.70
CA TYR A 45 -23.63 2.03 -14.15
C TYR A 45 -24.55 3.24 -14.27
N ASN A 46 -25.69 3.08 -14.95
CA ASN A 46 -26.66 4.16 -15.18
C ASN A 46 -27.28 4.71 -13.89
N ASP A 47 -27.51 3.85 -12.90
CA ASP A 47 -28.14 4.22 -11.63
C ASP A 47 -27.13 4.78 -10.61
N PHE A 48 -25.91 4.22 -10.57
CA PHE A 48 -24.91 4.48 -9.53
C PHE A 48 -23.51 4.76 -10.07
N GLY A 49 -22.99 3.91 -10.97
CA GLY A 49 -21.57 3.87 -11.33
C GLY A 49 -20.97 5.22 -11.73
N TRP A 50 -21.65 5.99 -12.58
CA TRP A 50 -21.14 7.30 -13.01
C TRP A 50 -21.11 8.34 -11.88
N LYS A 51 -21.96 8.22 -10.86
CA LYS A 51 -21.97 9.13 -9.69
C LYS A 51 -20.81 8.84 -8.74
N GLU A 52 -20.31 7.62 -8.81
CA GLU A 52 -19.17 7.11 -8.05
C GLU A 52 -17.85 7.32 -8.81
N GLY A 53 -17.89 7.90 -10.02
CA GLY A 53 -16.70 8.22 -10.82
C GLY A 53 -16.18 7.09 -11.70
N TYR A 54 -16.89 5.97 -11.80
CA TYR A 54 -16.44 4.82 -12.61
C TYR A 54 -16.65 5.03 -14.11
N ASN A 55 -15.80 4.37 -14.90
CA ASN A 55 -15.78 4.49 -16.35
C ASN A 55 -16.66 3.41 -17.02
N PRO A 56 -17.47 3.75 -18.04
CA PRO A 56 -18.34 2.80 -18.74
C PRO A 56 -17.60 1.90 -19.74
N ASN A 57 -16.39 2.29 -20.14
CA ASN A 57 -15.47 1.59 -21.03
C ASN A 57 -14.09 2.25 -20.91
N ALA A 58 -13.08 1.67 -21.55
CA ALA A 58 -11.69 2.15 -21.50
C ALA A 58 -11.44 3.49 -22.24
N ILE A 59 -12.39 3.99 -23.04
CA ILE A 59 -12.23 5.20 -23.87
C ILE A 59 -12.83 6.43 -23.20
N PHE A 60 -13.91 6.26 -22.43
CA PHE A 60 -14.62 7.34 -21.77
C PHE A 60 -14.26 7.41 -20.29
N ASP A 61 -13.63 8.51 -19.88
CA ASP A 61 -13.34 8.76 -18.48
C ASP A 61 -14.41 9.69 -17.86
N THR A 62 -15.18 9.14 -16.93
CA THR A 62 -16.28 9.85 -16.26
C THR A 62 -15.79 11.07 -15.50
N SER A 63 -14.65 10.96 -14.81
CA SER A 63 -14.14 11.98 -13.90
C SER A 63 -13.48 13.13 -14.68
N GLU A 64 -12.64 12.81 -15.66
CA GLU A 64 -12.03 13.78 -16.57
C GLU A 64 -13.10 14.51 -17.38
N TYR A 65 -14.07 13.76 -17.93
CA TYR A 65 -15.15 14.37 -18.71
C TYR A 65 -15.95 15.36 -17.87
N LEU A 66 -16.32 15.03 -16.63
CA LEU A 66 -17.04 15.95 -15.75
C LEU A 66 -16.19 17.15 -15.31
N ALA A 67 -14.89 16.97 -15.12
CA ALA A 67 -13.96 18.04 -14.79
C ALA A 67 -13.81 19.05 -15.94
N ALA A 68 -13.73 18.57 -17.17
CA ALA A 68 -13.66 19.40 -18.38
C ALA A 68 -15.02 20.05 -18.72
N ASN A 69 -16.13 19.42 -18.36
CA ASN A 69 -17.48 19.79 -18.78
C ASN A 69 -18.36 20.18 -17.58
N ILE A 70 -18.01 21.31 -16.97
CA ILE A 70 -18.64 21.81 -15.74
C ILE A 70 -20.16 22.04 -15.88
N ASP A 71 -20.65 22.28 -17.09
CA ASP A 71 -22.07 22.40 -17.40
C ASP A 71 -22.80 21.05 -17.26
N VAL A 72 -22.18 19.94 -17.68
CA VAL A 72 -22.70 18.58 -17.51
C VAL A 72 -22.68 18.20 -16.03
N LEU A 73 -21.60 18.52 -15.31
CA LEU A 73 -21.52 18.32 -13.86
C LEU A 73 -22.64 19.05 -13.13
N ASN A 74 -22.85 20.34 -13.45
CA ASN A 74 -23.91 21.14 -12.83
C ASN A 74 -25.33 20.67 -13.22
N ALA A 75 -25.50 20.08 -14.40
CA ALA A 75 -26.77 19.50 -14.82
C ALA A 75 -27.11 18.20 -14.07
N GLY A 76 -26.11 17.53 -13.48
CA GLY A 76 -26.30 16.29 -12.71
C GLY A 76 -26.86 15.14 -13.55
N VAL A 77 -26.50 15.09 -14.84
CA VAL A 77 -26.93 14.05 -15.78
C VAL A 77 -25.81 13.02 -15.98
N ASN A 78 -26.19 11.81 -16.41
CA ASN A 78 -25.21 10.76 -16.72
C ASN A 78 -24.26 11.26 -17.84
N PRO A 79 -22.94 11.38 -17.57
CA PRO A 79 -21.99 11.99 -18.48
C PRO A 79 -21.77 11.18 -19.74
N PHE A 80 -21.77 9.84 -19.65
CA PHE A 80 -21.61 8.99 -20.83
C PHE A 80 -22.83 9.05 -21.75
N GLN A 81 -24.04 9.04 -21.20
CA GLN A 81 -25.26 9.23 -21.99
C GLN A 81 -25.30 10.62 -22.64
N HIS A 82 -24.91 11.66 -21.89
CA HIS A 82 -24.73 13.00 -22.46
C HIS A 82 -23.72 13.01 -23.61
N TYR A 83 -22.59 12.32 -23.44
CA TYR A 83 -21.54 12.26 -24.43
C TYR A 83 -21.99 11.61 -25.75
N LEU A 84 -22.62 10.43 -25.64
CA LEU A 84 -23.16 9.71 -26.79
C LEU A 84 -24.23 10.52 -27.54
N GLN A 85 -25.04 11.29 -26.80
CA GLN A 85 -26.16 12.04 -27.38
C GLN A 85 -25.74 13.41 -27.94
N PHE A 86 -24.80 14.08 -27.29
CA PHE A 86 -24.42 15.46 -27.59
C PHE A 86 -22.90 15.66 -27.63
N GLY A 87 -22.19 15.19 -26.61
CA GLY A 87 -20.79 15.55 -26.37
C GLY A 87 -19.85 15.34 -27.56
N ALA A 88 -19.96 14.20 -28.26
CA ALA A 88 -19.13 13.90 -29.42
C ALA A 88 -19.30 14.93 -30.57
N TYR A 89 -20.54 15.39 -30.82
CA TYR A 89 -20.84 16.41 -31.83
C TYR A 89 -20.70 17.85 -31.30
N GLU A 90 -20.54 18.01 -29.99
CA GLU A 90 -20.20 19.27 -29.33
C GLU A 90 -18.68 19.50 -29.22
N LYS A 91 -17.87 18.67 -29.91
CA LYS A 91 -16.39 18.77 -29.93
C LYS A 91 -15.73 18.44 -28.59
N ARG A 92 -16.41 17.71 -27.71
CA ARG A 92 -15.85 17.28 -26.44
C ARG A 92 -15.11 15.96 -26.66
N ALA A 93 -13.95 15.80 -26.04
CA ALA A 93 -13.23 14.52 -26.02
C ALA A 93 -13.83 13.58 -24.93
N PRO A 94 -13.71 12.25 -25.06
CA PRO A 94 -14.21 11.30 -24.08
C PRO A 94 -13.28 11.14 -22.85
N SER A 95 -12.00 11.48 -23.00
CA SER A 95 -10.97 11.50 -21.94
C SER A 95 -9.85 12.48 -22.35
N ASP A 96 -8.96 12.84 -21.43
CA ASP A 96 -7.80 13.70 -21.69
C ASP A 96 -6.72 12.99 -22.53
N SER A 97 -6.68 11.66 -22.47
CA SER A 97 -5.77 10.81 -23.25
C SER A 97 -6.25 10.56 -24.68
N PHE A 98 -7.50 10.89 -24.99
CA PHE A 98 -8.06 10.76 -26.34
C PHE A 98 -7.76 11.99 -27.19
N ILE A 99 -7.61 11.80 -28.51
CA ILE A 99 -7.33 12.92 -29.42
C ILE A 99 -8.41 14.01 -29.34
N SER A 100 -7.98 15.24 -29.12
CA SER A 100 -8.86 16.41 -29.04
C SER A 100 -9.48 16.74 -30.40
N PHE A 101 -10.57 17.52 -30.41
CA PHE A 101 -11.14 18.03 -31.65
C PHE A 101 -10.14 18.91 -32.42
N GLU A 102 -9.34 19.69 -31.69
CA GLU A 102 -8.34 20.60 -32.24
C GLU A 102 -7.19 19.87 -32.94
N ASP A 103 -6.82 18.68 -32.44
CA ASP A 103 -5.72 17.87 -32.98
C ASP A 103 -6.19 16.86 -34.04
N PHE A 104 -7.50 16.70 -34.22
CA PHE A 104 -8.07 15.77 -35.20
C PHE A 104 -8.02 16.33 -36.64
N ASP A 105 -7.23 15.69 -37.50
CA ASP A 105 -7.16 16.01 -38.94
C ASP A 105 -8.38 15.45 -39.70
N TRP A 106 -9.50 16.17 -39.59
CA TRP A 106 -10.76 15.81 -40.23
C TRP A 106 -10.72 15.85 -41.76
N GLU A 107 -9.84 16.68 -42.37
CA GLU A 107 -9.72 16.79 -43.83
C GLU A 107 -9.08 15.52 -44.40
N THR A 108 -8.04 15.00 -43.74
CA THR A 108 -7.43 13.71 -44.08
C THR A 108 -8.42 12.57 -43.87
N TYR A 109 -9.14 12.58 -42.76
CA TYR A 109 -10.13 11.55 -42.45
C TYR A 109 -11.28 11.50 -43.47
N LEU A 110 -11.93 12.62 -43.80
CA LEU A 110 -12.97 12.65 -44.83
C LEU A 110 -12.43 12.41 -46.24
N GLY A 111 -11.23 12.93 -46.55
CA GLY A 111 -10.57 12.75 -47.83
C GLY A 111 -10.28 11.27 -48.17
N ALA A 112 -10.03 10.46 -47.14
CA ALA A 112 -9.85 9.01 -47.26
C ALA A 112 -11.17 8.22 -47.27
N ASN A 113 -12.28 8.82 -46.84
CA ASN A 113 -13.55 8.13 -46.58
C ASN A 113 -14.73 8.82 -47.28
N SER A 114 -14.78 8.71 -48.61
CA SER A 114 -15.82 9.38 -49.44
C SER A 114 -17.25 8.95 -49.13
N ASP A 115 -17.44 7.75 -48.56
CA ASP A 115 -18.75 7.25 -48.14
C ASP A 115 -19.37 8.09 -47.01
N LEU A 116 -18.54 8.74 -46.18
CA LEU A 116 -19.02 9.64 -45.13
C LEU A 116 -19.61 10.91 -45.72
N THR A 117 -18.95 11.49 -46.73
CA THR A 117 -19.47 12.65 -47.46
C THR A 117 -20.77 12.32 -48.19
N ASP A 118 -20.87 11.14 -48.82
CA ASP A 118 -22.13 10.67 -49.43
C ASP A 118 -23.27 10.49 -48.40
N ALA A 119 -22.93 10.21 -47.14
CA ALA A 119 -23.85 10.12 -46.02
C ALA A 119 -24.19 11.49 -45.37
N GLY A 120 -23.62 12.59 -45.89
CA GLY A 120 -23.86 13.95 -45.39
C GLY A 120 -22.95 14.38 -44.25
N ILE A 121 -21.87 13.65 -43.96
CA ILE A 121 -20.82 14.02 -43.01
C ILE A 121 -19.81 14.88 -43.77
N GLU A 122 -20.00 16.19 -43.73
CA GLU A 122 -19.24 17.16 -44.53
C GLU A 122 -18.49 18.21 -43.69
N THR A 123 -18.74 18.26 -42.38
CA THR A 123 -18.13 19.23 -41.46
C THR A 123 -17.08 18.60 -40.56
N ALA A 124 -16.20 19.41 -39.98
CA ALA A 124 -15.22 18.95 -39.00
C ALA A 124 -15.91 18.33 -37.78
N GLU A 125 -17.01 18.93 -37.33
CA GLU A 125 -17.83 18.47 -36.20
C GLU A 125 -18.45 17.10 -36.46
N ASP A 126 -19.07 16.92 -37.63
CA ASP A 126 -19.69 15.65 -38.00
C ASP A 126 -18.62 14.56 -38.19
N ALA A 127 -17.46 14.92 -38.75
CA ALA A 127 -16.33 14.01 -38.95
C ALA A 127 -15.72 13.55 -37.62
N TYR A 128 -15.50 14.47 -36.68
CA TYR A 128 -15.00 14.14 -35.34
C TYR A 128 -16.01 13.29 -34.58
N GLY A 129 -17.29 13.68 -34.60
CA GLY A 129 -18.36 12.91 -33.97
C GLY A 129 -18.46 11.50 -34.55
N HIS A 130 -18.34 11.34 -35.87
CA HIS A 130 -18.28 10.04 -36.51
C HIS A 130 -17.05 9.24 -36.08
N TYR A 131 -15.86 9.85 -36.11
CA TYR A 131 -14.61 9.16 -35.74
C TYR A 131 -14.67 8.62 -34.31
N VAL A 132 -15.04 9.47 -33.35
CA VAL A 132 -15.18 9.11 -31.94
C VAL A 132 -16.22 8.02 -31.76
N LEU A 133 -17.41 8.14 -32.34
CA LEU A 133 -18.49 7.20 -32.04
C LEU A 133 -18.37 5.89 -32.81
N PHE A 134 -17.80 5.91 -34.02
CA PHE A 134 -17.81 4.78 -34.95
C PHE A 134 -16.44 4.54 -35.59
N GLY A 135 -15.85 5.58 -36.18
CA GLY A 135 -14.67 5.46 -37.04
C GLY A 135 -13.43 4.86 -36.38
N GLN A 136 -13.23 5.07 -35.09
CA GLN A 136 -12.13 4.46 -34.34
C GLN A 136 -12.26 2.94 -34.20
N PHE A 137 -13.47 2.40 -34.34
CA PHE A 137 -13.80 0.97 -34.30
C PHE A 137 -13.88 0.34 -35.69
N GLU A 138 -13.79 1.16 -36.74
CA GLU A 138 -13.90 0.72 -38.13
C GLU A 138 -12.53 0.60 -38.80
N VAL A 139 -12.43 -0.28 -39.80
CA VAL A 139 -11.23 -0.38 -40.63
C VAL A 139 -11.27 0.73 -41.69
N ARG A 140 -10.83 1.93 -41.31
CA ARG A 140 -10.76 3.13 -42.17
C ARG A 140 -9.34 3.67 -42.30
N ASP A 141 -9.02 4.14 -43.50
CA ASP A 141 -7.81 4.89 -43.78
C ASP A 141 -7.95 6.36 -43.30
N GLY A 142 -6.83 7.03 -43.05
CA GLY A 142 -6.83 8.44 -42.63
C GLY A 142 -7.20 8.70 -41.17
N LYS A 143 -7.21 7.66 -40.32
CA LYS A 143 -7.31 7.80 -38.86
C LYS A 143 -5.99 8.30 -38.25
N PRO A 144 -6.03 9.02 -37.11
CA PRO A 144 -4.83 9.41 -36.37
C PRO A 144 -3.91 8.22 -36.06
N GLU A 145 -2.58 8.42 -36.16
CA GLU A 145 -1.55 7.40 -35.91
C GLU A 145 -1.13 7.47 -34.42
N GLU A 146 -1.71 6.58 -33.60
CA GLU A 146 -1.56 6.36 -32.13
C GLU A 146 -2.21 7.41 -31.19
N ALA A 147 -2.82 7.08 -30.03
CA ALA A 147 -3.06 5.82 -29.33
C ALA A 147 -4.57 5.64 -29.12
N ILE A 148 -5.17 4.57 -29.65
CA ILE A 148 -6.46 4.11 -29.13
C ILE A 148 -6.12 3.55 -27.74
N PRO A 149 -6.81 3.94 -26.65
CA PRO A 149 -6.78 3.16 -25.41
C PRO A 149 -6.97 1.70 -25.81
N SER A 150 -6.05 0.81 -25.40
CA SER A 150 -5.97 -0.60 -25.84
C SER A 150 -7.34 -1.13 -26.21
N VAL A 151 -7.51 -1.66 -27.44
CA VAL A 151 -8.75 -2.37 -27.76
C VAL A 151 -8.97 -3.37 -26.61
N PRO A 152 -10.15 -3.46 -25.98
CA PRO A 152 -10.32 -4.41 -24.90
C PRO A 152 -9.91 -5.79 -25.41
N GLY A 153 -8.93 -6.42 -24.75
CA GLY A 153 -8.54 -7.78 -25.10
C GLY A 153 -9.70 -8.74 -24.91
N GLU A 154 -9.58 -9.91 -25.49
CA GLU A 154 -10.59 -10.94 -25.42
C GLU A 154 -10.63 -11.58 -24.02
N THR A 155 -11.79 -12.12 -23.68
CA THR A 155 -12.00 -12.84 -22.42
C THR A 155 -12.16 -14.33 -22.68
N TYR A 156 -11.28 -15.12 -22.09
CA TYR A 156 -11.23 -16.57 -22.20
C TYR A 156 -11.74 -17.19 -20.90
N THR A 157 -12.74 -18.07 -20.97
CA THR A 157 -13.29 -18.74 -19.79
C THR A 157 -12.86 -20.20 -19.81
N LEU A 158 -12.13 -20.62 -18.78
CA LEU A 158 -11.64 -21.99 -18.64
C LEU A 158 -12.80 -22.95 -18.35
N THR A 159 -12.59 -24.20 -18.74
CA THR A 159 -13.52 -25.31 -18.55
C THR A 159 -12.90 -26.35 -17.62
N THR A 160 -13.66 -27.36 -17.20
CA THR A 160 -13.07 -28.51 -16.48
C THR A 160 -12.28 -29.44 -17.40
N GLY A 161 -12.16 -29.09 -18.69
CA GLY A 161 -11.51 -29.86 -19.74
C GLY A 161 -10.04 -29.48 -19.88
N VAL A 162 -9.48 -29.72 -21.08
CA VAL A 162 -8.16 -29.22 -21.44
C VAL A 162 -8.34 -27.90 -22.18
N ASP A 163 -7.79 -26.82 -21.63
CA ASP A 163 -7.85 -25.50 -22.21
C ASP A 163 -6.48 -25.14 -22.81
N ALA A 164 -6.36 -25.22 -24.14
CA ALA A 164 -5.09 -25.05 -24.84
C ALA A 164 -5.27 -24.70 -26.32
N GLY A 165 -4.17 -24.25 -26.94
CA GLY A 165 -4.09 -24.00 -28.38
C GLY A 165 -4.71 -22.66 -28.78
N ALA A 166 -5.14 -22.55 -30.04
CA ALA A 166 -5.60 -21.28 -30.60
C ALA A 166 -6.84 -20.69 -29.86
N ASP A 167 -7.64 -21.54 -29.21
CA ASP A 167 -8.81 -21.10 -28.45
C ASP A 167 -8.44 -20.48 -27.09
N PHE A 168 -7.19 -20.60 -26.66
CA PHE A 168 -6.62 -20.00 -25.42
C PHE A 168 -5.28 -19.31 -25.70
N THR A 169 -5.11 -18.82 -26.94
CA THR A 169 -4.05 -17.89 -27.31
C THR A 169 -4.67 -16.50 -27.45
N GLY A 170 -4.14 -15.56 -26.70
CA GLY A 170 -4.53 -14.17 -26.65
C GLY A 170 -4.17 -13.38 -27.91
N THR A 171 -4.60 -12.14 -27.90
CA THR A 171 -4.47 -11.15 -28.95
C THR A 171 -3.18 -10.35 -28.77
N ALA A 172 -3.16 -9.11 -29.28
CA ALA A 172 -2.06 -8.18 -29.04
C ALA A 172 -2.44 -7.09 -28.02
N ASP A 173 -3.63 -7.23 -27.43
CA ASP A 173 -4.23 -6.33 -26.47
C ASP A 173 -4.36 -7.04 -25.10
N ASN A 174 -4.68 -6.31 -24.03
CA ASN A 174 -4.77 -6.85 -22.67
C ASN A 174 -5.95 -7.83 -22.50
N ASP A 175 -5.67 -9.13 -22.53
CA ASP A 175 -6.67 -10.19 -22.44
C ASP A 175 -6.93 -10.64 -21.00
N THR A 176 -8.06 -11.32 -20.80
CA THR A 176 -8.44 -11.87 -19.50
C THR A 176 -8.80 -13.35 -19.58
N PHE A 177 -8.08 -14.18 -18.84
CA PHE A 177 -8.39 -15.59 -18.62
C PHE A 177 -9.14 -15.75 -17.29
N ARG A 178 -10.22 -16.52 -17.27
CA ARG A 178 -11.08 -16.69 -16.09
C ARG A 178 -11.23 -18.16 -15.74
N ALA A 179 -10.68 -18.55 -14.60
CA ALA A 179 -10.95 -19.82 -13.95
C ALA A 179 -12.06 -19.64 -12.92
N PHE A 180 -13.13 -20.43 -13.02
CA PHE A 180 -14.28 -20.39 -12.13
C PHE A 180 -14.59 -21.76 -11.57
N ASP A 181 -15.19 -21.83 -10.39
CA ASP A 181 -15.84 -23.07 -9.96
C ASP A 181 -17.09 -23.29 -10.83
N MET A 182 -17.07 -24.34 -11.65
CA MET A 182 -18.25 -24.78 -12.39
C MET A 182 -18.81 -26.05 -11.76
N ASP A 183 -20.12 -26.05 -11.48
CA ASP A 183 -20.88 -27.27 -11.27
C ASP A 183 -20.71 -28.15 -12.51
N GLY A 184 -19.91 -29.21 -12.42
CA GLY A 184 -19.75 -30.17 -13.50
C GLY A 184 -21.11 -30.79 -13.90
N PRO A 185 -21.21 -31.48 -15.05
CA PRO A 185 -22.45 -32.15 -15.50
C PRO A 185 -23.06 -33.14 -14.49
N SER A 186 -22.28 -33.53 -13.46
CA SER A 186 -22.65 -34.44 -12.37
C SER A 186 -23.03 -33.75 -11.05
N GLY A 187 -23.04 -32.41 -10.98
CA GLY A 187 -23.26 -31.66 -9.74
C GLY A 187 -22.10 -31.78 -8.74
N THR A 188 -20.90 -32.03 -9.24
CA THR A 188 -19.65 -31.93 -8.46
C THR A 188 -18.90 -30.72 -8.98
N ALA A 189 -18.75 -29.69 -8.14
CA ALA A 189 -17.82 -28.57 -8.34
C ALA A 189 -16.45 -29.12 -8.77
N GLY A 190 -15.98 -28.70 -9.94
CA GLY A 190 -14.72 -29.14 -10.52
C GLY A 190 -13.85 -27.94 -10.84
N ALA A 191 -12.61 -27.95 -10.39
CA ALA A 191 -11.63 -26.92 -10.72
C ALA A 191 -11.43 -26.84 -12.24
N THR A 192 -11.45 -25.62 -12.78
CA THR A 192 -11.22 -25.33 -14.20
C THR A 192 -9.76 -25.03 -14.51
N LEU A 193 -8.94 -24.63 -13.52
CA LEU A 193 -7.49 -24.49 -13.70
C LEU A 193 -6.77 -25.75 -13.21
N GLN A 194 -6.11 -26.45 -14.12
CA GLN A 194 -5.53 -27.77 -13.96
C GLN A 194 -4.08 -27.82 -14.46
N SER A 195 -3.41 -28.96 -14.28
CA SER A 195 -2.01 -29.17 -14.68
C SER A 195 -1.79 -29.37 -16.18
N TRP A 196 -2.85 -29.50 -16.97
CA TRP A 196 -2.76 -29.69 -18.42
C TRP A 196 -3.19 -28.46 -19.23
N ASP A 197 -3.59 -27.39 -18.56
CA ASP A 197 -3.99 -26.16 -19.24
C ASP A 197 -2.77 -25.39 -19.72
N ILE A 198 -2.90 -24.80 -20.91
CA ILE A 198 -1.85 -24.04 -21.58
C ILE A 198 -2.46 -22.72 -22.02
N LEU A 199 -2.17 -21.68 -21.26
CA LEU A 199 -2.65 -20.32 -21.50
C LEU A 199 -1.51 -19.49 -22.07
N ASP A 200 -1.78 -18.76 -23.15
CA ASP A 200 -0.83 -17.85 -23.77
C ASP A 200 -1.54 -16.51 -23.98
N GLY A 201 -1.17 -15.45 -23.27
CA GLY A 201 -1.80 -14.14 -23.42
C GLY A 201 -1.42 -13.39 -24.69
N GLY A 202 -0.37 -13.82 -25.39
CA GLY A 202 0.09 -13.13 -26.59
C GLY A 202 0.91 -11.88 -26.26
N ALA A 203 0.48 -10.71 -26.73
CA ALA A 203 1.13 -9.44 -26.39
C ALA A 203 0.13 -8.55 -25.66
N GLY A 204 0.63 -7.66 -24.81
CA GLY A 204 -0.22 -6.85 -23.93
C GLY A 204 0.19 -7.06 -22.48
N VAL A 205 -0.71 -6.70 -21.57
CA VAL A 205 -0.66 -7.03 -20.14
C VAL A 205 -1.86 -7.91 -19.84
N ASP A 206 -1.61 -9.20 -19.72
CA ASP A 206 -2.66 -10.22 -19.69
C ASP A 206 -2.89 -10.71 -18.26
N THR A 207 -4.17 -10.95 -17.95
CA THR A 207 -4.61 -11.28 -16.59
C THR A 207 -5.24 -12.66 -16.50
N LEU A 208 -4.78 -13.49 -15.55
CA LEU A 208 -5.47 -14.70 -15.12
C LEU A 208 -6.22 -14.45 -13.81
N ASN A 209 -7.54 -14.50 -13.85
CA ASN A 209 -8.41 -14.43 -12.69
C ASN A 209 -8.82 -15.83 -12.23
N ILE A 210 -8.51 -16.20 -11.00
CA ILE A 210 -8.79 -17.50 -10.38
C ILE A 210 -9.79 -17.29 -9.25
N ALA A 211 -11.02 -17.78 -9.43
CA ALA A 211 -12.05 -17.71 -8.40
C ALA A 211 -11.83 -18.78 -7.30
N THR A 212 -12.50 -18.60 -6.17
CA THR A 212 -12.59 -19.64 -5.14
C THR A 212 -13.18 -20.93 -5.73
N GLY A 213 -12.67 -22.09 -5.32
CA GLY A 213 -12.89 -23.43 -5.90
C GLY A 213 -12.23 -23.71 -7.26
N ALA A 214 -11.72 -22.72 -7.98
CA ALA A 214 -11.49 -22.85 -9.42
C ALA A 214 -10.17 -23.51 -9.84
N ALA A 215 -9.17 -23.59 -8.97
CA ALA A 215 -7.92 -24.28 -9.24
C ALA A 215 -7.85 -25.63 -8.51
N ALA A 216 -7.24 -26.62 -9.16
CA ALA A 216 -6.97 -27.91 -8.53
C ALA A 216 -5.85 -27.75 -7.51
N ASP A 217 -5.85 -28.59 -6.47
CA ASP A 217 -4.73 -28.61 -5.53
C ASP A 217 -3.44 -29.01 -6.26
N ASN A 218 -2.40 -28.18 -6.09
CA ASN A 218 -1.15 -28.25 -6.84
C ASN A 218 -1.35 -28.18 -8.37
N ALA A 219 -2.25 -27.30 -8.83
CA ALA A 219 -2.39 -26.98 -10.25
C ALA A 219 -1.05 -26.48 -10.81
N ALA A 220 -0.64 -27.04 -11.94
CA ALA A 220 0.64 -26.73 -12.60
C ALA A 220 0.41 -26.36 -14.08
N PRO A 221 -0.34 -25.28 -14.35
CA PRO A 221 -0.62 -24.86 -15.73
C PRO A 221 0.65 -24.38 -16.43
N THR A 222 0.67 -24.44 -17.76
CA THR A 222 1.66 -23.71 -18.55
C THR A 222 1.13 -22.31 -18.84
N LEU A 223 1.81 -21.29 -18.30
CA LEU A 223 1.42 -19.88 -18.49
C LEU A 223 2.48 -19.17 -19.32
N ARG A 224 2.09 -18.52 -20.41
CA ARG A 224 2.98 -17.72 -21.26
C ARG A 224 2.37 -16.35 -21.47
N ASN A 225 3.17 -15.30 -21.34
CA ASN A 225 2.71 -13.93 -21.52
C ASN A 225 1.43 -13.68 -20.69
N ILE A 226 1.50 -14.06 -19.41
CA ILE A 226 0.45 -13.75 -18.43
C ILE A 226 1.16 -12.98 -17.34
N GLU A 227 0.98 -11.67 -17.33
CA GLU A 227 1.73 -10.75 -16.46
C GLU A 227 1.10 -10.68 -15.08
N ILE A 228 -0.22 -10.83 -14.98
CA ILE A 228 -0.98 -10.65 -13.73
C ILE A 228 -1.77 -11.91 -13.41
N ILE A 229 -1.64 -12.40 -12.17
CA ILE A 229 -2.49 -13.46 -11.62
C ILE A 229 -3.27 -12.89 -10.44
N ASN A 230 -4.60 -12.89 -10.52
CA ASN A 230 -5.47 -12.57 -9.40
C ASN A 230 -6.08 -13.86 -8.86
N ASN A 231 -5.81 -14.18 -7.61
CA ASN A 231 -6.28 -15.38 -6.96
C ASN A 231 -7.17 -15.04 -5.77
N ALA A 232 -8.48 -15.31 -5.91
CA ALA A 232 -9.47 -15.16 -4.84
C ALA A 232 -9.60 -16.42 -3.97
N HIS A 233 -8.67 -17.36 -4.07
CA HIS A 233 -8.71 -18.62 -3.35
C HIS A 233 -7.64 -18.72 -2.26
N LEU A 234 -8.08 -19.13 -1.07
CA LEU A 234 -7.22 -19.44 0.07
C LEU A 234 -7.13 -20.94 0.33
N GLY A 235 -5.94 -21.45 0.62
CA GLY A 235 -5.73 -22.87 1.01
C GLY A 235 -5.34 -23.82 -0.11
N GLN A 236 -4.78 -23.31 -1.22
CA GLN A 236 -4.35 -24.12 -2.37
C GLN A 236 -2.89 -23.88 -2.74
N THR A 237 -2.32 -24.82 -3.49
CA THR A 237 -1.01 -24.66 -4.13
C THR A 237 -1.15 -24.43 -5.63
N ILE A 238 -0.52 -23.38 -6.15
CA ILE A 238 -0.32 -23.13 -7.58
C ILE A 238 1.17 -23.29 -7.87
N ASN A 239 1.52 -24.19 -8.77
CA ASN A 239 2.88 -24.40 -9.23
C ASN A 239 3.15 -23.60 -10.51
N LEU A 240 4.14 -22.72 -10.46
CA LEU A 240 4.53 -21.77 -11.49
C LEU A 240 5.79 -22.20 -12.26
N ALA A 241 6.25 -23.44 -12.13
CA ALA A 241 7.47 -23.92 -12.78
C ALA A 241 7.43 -23.85 -14.31
N SER A 242 6.22 -23.81 -14.89
CA SER A 242 5.99 -23.63 -16.34
C SER A 242 5.37 -22.27 -16.69
N ALA A 243 5.43 -21.30 -15.77
CA ALA A 243 5.00 -19.94 -16.00
C ALA A 243 6.17 -19.07 -16.47
N THR A 244 5.93 -18.22 -17.46
CA THR A 244 6.92 -17.25 -17.95
C THR A 244 6.28 -15.87 -18.09
N GLY A 245 6.97 -14.84 -17.58
CA GLY A 245 6.52 -13.45 -17.73
C GLY A 245 5.61 -12.92 -16.62
N VAL A 246 5.32 -13.72 -15.58
CA VAL A 246 4.48 -13.27 -14.46
C VAL A 246 5.16 -12.14 -13.70
N GLN A 247 4.53 -10.96 -13.69
CA GLN A 247 5.02 -9.76 -13.03
C GLN A 247 4.37 -9.54 -11.68
N GLN A 248 3.08 -9.89 -11.53
CA GLN A 248 2.33 -9.66 -10.31
C GLN A 248 1.42 -10.85 -9.98
N ILE A 249 1.34 -11.19 -8.70
CA ILE A 249 0.38 -12.15 -8.19
C ILE A 249 -0.35 -11.52 -7.01
N TRP A 250 -1.65 -11.34 -7.11
CA TRP A 250 -2.51 -10.80 -6.07
C TRP A 250 -3.35 -11.91 -5.44
N THR A 251 -3.28 -12.02 -4.12
CA THR A 251 -4.17 -12.89 -3.34
C THR A 251 -5.27 -12.02 -2.73
N ASP A 252 -6.49 -12.21 -3.21
CA ASP A 252 -7.68 -11.52 -2.71
C ASP A 252 -8.25 -12.27 -1.51
N MET A 253 -8.26 -11.61 -0.36
CA MET A 253 -8.75 -12.12 0.91
C MET A 253 -10.10 -11.53 1.31
N THR A 254 -10.72 -10.74 0.43
CA THR A 254 -11.99 -10.06 0.71
C THR A 254 -13.07 -11.04 1.13
N GLY A 255 -13.67 -10.80 2.30
CA GLY A 255 -14.74 -11.64 2.86
C GLY A 255 -14.29 -12.98 3.44
N PHE A 256 -12.98 -13.27 3.49
CA PHE A 256 -12.46 -14.46 4.15
C PHE A 256 -12.20 -14.21 5.63
N THR A 257 -12.69 -15.10 6.50
CA THR A 257 -12.56 -14.97 7.96
C THR A 257 -11.95 -16.22 8.63
N GLY A 258 -11.36 -17.12 7.84
CA GLY A 258 -10.79 -18.40 8.31
C GLY A 258 -9.27 -18.35 8.45
N THR A 259 -8.64 -19.51 8.61
CA THR A 259 -7.18 -19.66 8.49
C THR A 259 -6.89 -20.57 7.32
N ALA A 260 -6.17 -20.06 6.32
CA ALA A 260 -5.77 -20.82 5.16
C ALA A 260 -4.47 -20.28 4.56
N ALA A 261 -3.63 -21.20 4.11
CA ALA A 261 -2.35 -20.91 3.48
C ALA A 261 -2.46 -21.09 1.97
N THR A 262 -2.35 -20.00 1.21
CA THR A 262 -2.14 -20.09 -0.24
C THR A 262 -0.66 -20.27 -0.51
N ARG A 263 -0.32 -21.07 -1.51
CA ARG A 263 1.06 -21.38 -1.85
C ARG A 263 1.34 -21.17 -3.33
N TYR A 264 2.42 -20.45 -3.62
CA TYR A 264 2.96 -20.29 -4.97
C TYR A 264 4.32 -20.97 -5.02
N ASN A 265 4.41 -22.09 -5.72
CA ASN A 265 5.67 -22.83 -5.89
C ASN A 265 6.37 -22.40 -7.17
N ASP A 266 7.71 -22.44 -7.15
CA ASP A 266 8.56 -22.19 -8.31
C ASP A 266 8.31 -20.81 -8.95
N ALA A 267 8.02 -19.80 -8.13
CA ALA A 267 7.79 -18.45 -8.59
C ALA A 267 9.08 -17.74 -9.02
N SER A 268 8.94 -16.64 -9.77
CA SER A 268 10.06 -15.77 -10.11
C SER A 268 10.30 -14.75 -9.00
N VAL A 269 11.56 -14.49 -8.65
CA VAL A 269 11.95 -13.43 -7.70
C VAL A 269 11.63 -12.02 -8.21
N ALA A 270 11.44 -11.86 -9.53
CA ALA A 270 11.05 -10.58 -10.12
C ALA A 270 9.55 -10.29 -9.97
N THR A 271 8.76 -11.27 -9.54
CA THR A 271 7.32 -11.13 -9.35
C THR A 271 7.01 -10.35 -8.06
N ILE A 272 6.04 -9.44 -8.14
CA ILE A 272 5.47 -8.76 -6.97
C ILE A 272 4.35 -9.62 -6.40
N PHE A 273 4.37 -9.88 -5.10
CA PHE A 273 3.33 -10.64 -4.41
C PHE A 273 2.44 -9.72 -3.58
N GLY A 274 1.18 -9.60 -3.98
CA GLY A 274 0.19 -8.74 -3.34
C GLY A 274 -0.79 -9.51 -2.46
N ILE A 275 -1.18 -8.92 -1.34
CA ILE A 275 -2.37 -9.31 -0.57
C ILE A 275 -3.34 -8.14 -0.53
N LYS A 276 -4.61 -8.41 -0.83
CA LYS A 276 -5.65 -7.39 -0.75
C LYS A 276 -6.88 -7.82 0.04
N GLY A 277 -7.51 -6.86 0.72
CA GLY A 277 -8.83 -7.05 1.34
C GLY A 277 -8.85 -7.99 2.55
N ALA A 278 -7.74 -8.18 3.26
CA ALA A 278 -7.70 -9.07 4.42
C ALA A 278 -8.59 -8.55 5.57
N GLU A 279 -9.52 -9.40 6.02
CA GLU A 279 -10.45 -9.14 7.11
C GLU A 279 -10.29 -10.19 8.23
N GLY A 280 -9.75 -9.80 9.40
CA GLY A 280 -9.65 -10.71 10.55
C GLY A 280 -8.35 -11.52 10.65
N SER A 281 -8.45 -12.81 11.01
CA SER A 281 -7.33 -13.62 11.54
C SER A 281 -6.57 -14.41 10.47
N ASN A 282 -5.23 -14.42 10.59
CA ASN A 282 -4.23 -15.24 9.89
C ASN A 282 -4.61 -15.90 8.55
N SER A 283 -4.26 -15.23 7.45
CA SER A 283 -4.11 -15.88 6.15
C SER A 283 -2.69 -15.65 5.63
N ASP A 284 -2.06 -16.75 5.23
CA ASP A 284 -0.64 -16.80 4.91
C ASP A 284 -0.46 -17.05 3.42
N VAL A 285 0.39 -16.27 2.76
CA VAL A 285 0.86 -16.53 1.39
C VAL A 285 2.27 -17.10 1.49
N ASN A 286 2.39 -18.39 1.18
CA ASN A 286 3.64 -19.13 1.19
C ASN A 286 4.23 -19.11 -0.22
N ILE A 287 5.51 -18.79 -0.34
CA ILE A 287 6.16 -18.63 -1.64
C ILE A 287 7.44 -19.46 -1.64
N THR A 288 7.61 -20.23 -2.71
CA THR A 288 8.89 -20.84 -3.07
C THR A 288 9.32 -20.38 -4.47
N PHE A 289 10.61 -20.31 -4.72
CA PHE A 289 11.23 -19.82 -5.94
C PHE A 289 11.86 -20.96 -6.74
N ALA A 290 11.90 -20.79 -8.06
CA ALA A 290 12.33 -21.85 -8.98
C ALA A 290 13.82 -22.20 -8.89
N ASP A 291 14.66 -21.26 -8.44
CA ASP A 291 16.11 -21.39 -8.41
C ASP A 291 16.64 -21.34 -6.97
N SER A 292 17.79 -21.98 -6.73
CA SER A 292 18.53 -21.77 -5.50
C SER A 292 18.97 -20.30 -5.42
N LEU A 293 18.49 -19.59 -4.41
CA LEU A 293 18.75 -18.17 -4.26
C LEU A 293 20.14 -17.90 -3.66
N GLU A 294 20.72 -16.76 -4.04
CA GLU A 294 21.95 -16.24 -3.43
C GLU A 294 21.55 -15.29 -2.29
N GLY A 295 22.32 -15.29 -1.19
CA GLY A 295 22.02 -14.57 0.04
C GLY A 295 22.13 -13.04 0.00
N ASP A 296 21.62 -12.40 -1.05
CA ASP A 296 21.33 -10.94 -1.13
C ASP A 296 20.07 -10.73 -2.01
N THR A 297 19.24 -11.76 -2.15
CA THR A 297 18.07 -11.70 -3.04
C THR A 297 17.02 -10.79 -2.43
N THR A 298 16.45 -9.90 -3.27
CA THR A 298 15.35 -9.00 -2.91
C THR A 298 14.04 -9.47 -3.51
N VAL A 299 12.98 -9.49 -2.71
CA VAL A 299 11.61 -9.82 -3.14
C VAL A 299 10.66 -8.66 -2.85
N ASN A 300 9.74 -8.40 -3.77
CA ASN A 300 8.79 -7.30 -3.68
C ASN A 300 7.40 -7.80 -3.28
N PHE A 301 6.78 -7.09 -2.35
CA PHE A 301 5.45 -7.36 -1.81
C PHE A 301 4.57 -6.12 -1.89
N ALA A 302 3.25 -6.33 -1.92
CA ALA A 302 2.27 -5.26 -1.91
C ALA A 302 1.10 -5.55 -0.97
N LEU A 303 0.58 -4.51 -0.33
CA LEU A 303 -0.56 -4.58 0.58
C LEU A 303 -1.61 -3.54 0.16
N GLU A 304 -2.87 -3.97 0.01
CA GLU A 304 -3.96 -3.09 -0.41
C GLU A 304 -5.26 -3.35 0.35
N GLY A 305 -5.89 -2.30 0.89
CA GLY A 305 -7.26 -2.36 1.42
C GLY A 305 -7.46 -3.35 2.59
N ASN A 306 -6.41 -3.75 3.30
CA ASN A 306 -6.54 -4.65 4.44
C ASN A 306 -7.13 -3.90 5.64
N ALA A 307 -8.11 -4.50 6.33
CA ALA A 307 -8.81 -3.85 7.43
C ALA A 307 -7.90 -3.60 8.64
N ALA A 308 -8.20 -2.54 9.42
CA ALA A 308 -7.47 -2.24 10.64
C ALA A 308 -7.42 -3.44 11.60
N GLY A 309 -6.21 -3.85 11.99
CA GLY A 309 -5.99 -4.99 12.89
C GLY A 309 -6.18 -6.37 12.24
N SER A 310 -6.36 -6.45 10.92
CA SER A 310 -6.27 -7.72 10.19
C SER A 310 -4.81 -8.18 10.07
N TYR A 311 -4.62 -9.43 9.68
CA TYR A 311 -3.30 -10.03 9.46
C TYR A 311 -3.19 -10.58 8.03
N ALA A 312 -2.08 -10.24 7.37
CA ALA A 312 -1.69 -10.69 6.03
C ALA A 312 -0.22 -11.12 6.02
N GLY A 313 0.08 -12.41 6.10
CA GLY A 313 1.47 -12.89 6.21
C GLY A 313 2.07 -13.31 4.87
N PHE A 314 3.34 -12.97 4.63
CA PHE A 314 4.15 -13.56 3.57
C PHE A 314 5.21 -14.50 4.17
N TYR A 315 5.23 -15.76 3.72
CA TYR A 315 6.16 -16.76 4.21
C TYR A 315 7.04 -17.24 3.07
N LEU A 316 8.33 -16.98 3.19
CA LEU A 316 9.35 -17.45 2.25
C LEU A 316 9.92 -18.75 2.80
N GLU A 317 9.90 -19.81 2.00
CA GLU A 317 10.41 -21.12 2.43
C GLU A 317 11.82 -21.42 1.92
N ASP A 318 12.29 -20.65 0.93
CA ASP A 318 13.65 -20.79 0.40
C ASP A 318 14.64 -19.97 1.22
N GLU A 319 15.74 -20.62 1.58
CA GLU A 319 16.93 -19.97 2.11
C GLU A 319 17.56 -19.09 1.01
N GLY A 320 17.94 -17.85 1.35
CA GLY A 320 18.68 -16.95 0.46
C GLY A 320 17.96 -15.67 0.06
N VAL A 321 16.68 -15.49 0.40
CA VAL A 321 16.10 -14.13 0.39
C VAL A 321 16.63 -13.39 1.60
N GLU A 322 17.22 -12.21 1.39
CA GLU A 322 17.74 -11.39 2.47
C GLU A 322 16.91 -10.11 2.66
N ASN A 323 16.34 -9.60 1.57
CA ASN A 323 15.69 -8.30 1.53
C ASN A 323 14.21 -8.43 1.11
N ALA A 324 13.31 -7.84 1.90
CA ALA A 324 11.90 -7.69 1.58
C ALA A 324 11.56 -6.21 1.34
N VAL A 325 10.99 -5.90 0.18
CA VAL A 325 10.49 -4.56 -0.14
C VAL A 325 8.97 -4.60 -0.17
N ILE A 326 8.32 -3.77 0.64
CA ILE A 326 6.86 -3.78 0.83
C ILE A 326 6.28 -2.44 0.41
N THR A 327 5.33 -2.46 -0.51
CA THR A 327 4.54 -1.28 -0.91
C THR A 327 3.19 -1.31 -0.24
N VAL A 328 2.82 -0.23 0.45
CA VAL A 328 1.59 -0.11 1.25
C VAL A 328 0.64 0.90 0.61
N ALA A 329 -0.44 0.41 0.01
CA ALA A 329 -1.44 1.29 -0.60
C ALA A 329 -2.26 2.06 0.45
N GLU A 330 -2.85 3.19 0.03
CA GLU A 330 -3.78 3.95 0.85
C GLU A 330 -4.93 3.07 1.36
N GLY A 331 -5.40 3.34 2.58
CA GLY A 331 -6.49 2.57 3.21
C GLY A 331 -6.09 1.21 3.77
N ASN A 332 -4.83 0.79 3.64
CA ASN A 332 -4.32 -0.36 4.39
C ASN A 332 -4.24 -0.04 5.90
N GLY A 333 -4.71 -0.97 6.74
CA GLY A 333 -4.58 -0.94 8.20
C GLY A 333 -4.19 -2.29 8.81
N GLY A 334 -3.86 -3.27 7.97
CA GLY A 334 -3.48 -4.62 8.38
C GLY A 334 -2.02 -4.74 8.81
N PHE A 335 -1.71 -5.83 9.49
CA PHE A 335 -0.35 -6.24 9.86
C PHE A 335 0.20 -7.28 8.89
N THR A 336 1.50 -7.24 8.63
CA THR A 336 2.23 -8.22 7.82
C THR A 336 3.38 -8.87 8.59
N THR A 337 3.87 -9.98 8.08
CA THR A 337 5.16 -10.57 8.46
C THR A 337 5.87 -11.02 7.20
N VAL A 338 7.20 -11.07 7.24
CA VAL A 338 8.03 -11.73 6.24
C VAL A 338 9.04 -12.59 6.99
N SER A 339 9.02 -13.89 6.74
CA SER A 339 9.95 -14.85 7.36
C SER A 339 11.25 -14.97 6.56
N GLY A 340 12.36 -15.21 7.25
CA GLY A 340 13.64 -15.60 6.64
C GLY A 340 14.41 -14.47 5.98
N VAL A 341 14.18 -13.21 6.36
CA VAL A 341 14.87 -12.03 5.80
C VAL A 341 15.61 -11.26 6.90
N SER A 342 16.75 -10.63 6.58
CA SER A 342 17.47 -9.75 7.51
C SER A 342 17.09 -8.27 7.34
N SER A 343 16.48 -7.91 6.21
CA SER A 343 16.13 -6.53 5.88
C SER A 343 14.69 -6.40 5.37
N VAL A 344 13.96 -5.43 5.92
CA VAL A 344 12.62 -5.03 5.49
C VAL A 344 12.64 -3.56 5.16
N THR A 345 12.22 -3.20 3.95
CA THR A 345 11.98 -1.81 3.54
C THR A 345 10.52 -1.63 3.17
N ALA A 346 9.85 -0.64 3.75
CA ALA A 346 8.45 -0.33 3.49
C ALA A 346 8.27 1.12 3.00
N SER A 347 7.33 1.31 2.09
CA SER A 347 6.94 2.63 1.59
C SER A 347 5.47 2.66 1.22
N GLY A 348 4.88 3.86 1.23
CA GLY A 348 3.49 4.05 0.80
C GLY A 348 2.67 4.90 1.77
N ALA A 349 1.38 5.04 1.48
CA ALA A 349 0.54 6.03 2.12
C ALA A 349 -0.47 5.46 3.14
N GLY A 350 -0.64 4.14 3.18
CA GLY A 350 -1.45 3.47 4.21
C GLY A 350 -0.69 3.25 5.53
N ASP A 351 -1.41 2.76 6.55
CA ASP A 351 -0.81 2.34 7.80
C ASP A 351 -0.07 1.01 7.59
N PHE A 352 1.07 0.82 8.26
CA PHE A 352 1.92 -0.35 8.08
C PHE A 352 2.15 -1.07 9.41
N GLY A 353 1.45 -2.18 9.63
CA GLY A 353 1.75 -3.08 10.73
C GLY A 353 2.75 -4.16 10.35
N PHE A 354 3.73 -4.45 11.20
CA PHE A 354 4.71 -5.52 11.01
C PHE A 354 4.90 -6.36 12.28
N TYR A 355 4.85 -7.69 12.12
CA TYR A 355 5.08 -8.69 13.16
C TYR A 355 6.42 -9.41 12.97
N THR A 356 7.22 -9.48 14.04
CA THR A 356 8.53 -10.17 14.03
C THR A 356 8.49 -11.64 14.48
N TRP A 357 7.30 -12.25 14.63
CA TRP A 357 7.04 -13.56 15.27
C TRP A 357 8.18 -14.59 15.19
N ASP A 358 8.64 -14.94 13.99
CA ASP A 358 9.72 -15.92 13.77
C ASP A 358 10.97 -15.29 13.13
N ASN A 359 10.99 -13.97 13.00
CA ASN A 359 12.07 -13.25 12.32
C ASN A 359 12.87 -12.41 13.32
N THR A 360 13.66 -13.11 14.14
CA THR A 360 14.61 -12.50 15.07
C THR A 360 15.91 -12.08 14.39
N THR A 361 16.08 -12.43 13.12
CA THR A 361 17.27 -12.14 12.30
C THR A 361 17.21 -10.78 11.58
N ILE A 362 16.17 -9.97 11.80
CA ILE A 362 16.08 -8.66 11.17
C ILE A 362 17.17 -7.74 11.75
N GLU A 363 18.06 -7.25 10.92
CA GLU A 363 19.08 -6.25 11.26
C GLU A 363 18.66 -4.85 10.79
N SER A 364 17.74 -4.77 9.82
CA SER A 364 17.28 -3.51 9.25
C SER A 364 15.78 -3.51 8.99
N PHE A 365 15.06 -2.64 9.67
CA PHE A 365 13.66 -2.30 9.40
C PHE A 365 13.56 -0.83 8.99
N ASN A 366 13.24 -0.56 7.72
CA ASN A 366 13.14 0.79 7.19
C ASN A 366 11.76 1.08 6.63
N ALA A 367 10.91 1.72 7.43
CA ALA A 367 9.60 2.24 7.04
C ALA A 367 9.59 3.77 6.95
N SER A 368 10.75 4.42 6.79
CA SER A 368 10.85 5.89 6.75
C SER A 368 10.09 6.55 5.58
N ALA A 369 9.78 5.79 4.54
CA ALA A 369 9.00 6.23 3.39
C ALA A 369 7.50 5.91 3.50
N VAL A 370 7.03 5.44 4.66
CA VAL A 370 5.60 5.29 4.97
C VAL A 370 5.07 6.62 5.51
N THR A 371 3.91 7.07 5.02
CA THR A 371 3.29 8.32 5.49
C THR A 371 2.08 8.11 6.41
N GLY A 372 1.59 6.87 6.53
CA GLY A 372 0.61 6.45 7.53
C GLY A 372 1.29 5.95 8.80
N ASP A 373 0.51 5.51 9.79
CA ASP A 373 1.05 5.05 11.07
C ASP A 373 1.79 3.71 10.90
N VAL A 374 2.99 3.59 11.46
CA VAL A 374 3.78 2.35 11.51
C VAL A 374 3.59 1.65 12.86
N TYR A 375 3.38 0.34 12.84
CA TYR A 375 3.24 -0.50 14.03
C TYR A 375 4.23 -1.67 13.99
N LEU A 376 5.27 -1.63 14.81
CA LEU A 376 6.26 -2.71 14.94
C LEU A 376 6.09 -3.44 16.28
N THR A 377 5.79 -4.74 16.23
CA THR A 377 5.42 -5.55 17.40
C THR A 377 5.75 -7.04 17.17
N GLY A 378 5.71 -7.87 18.22
CA GLY A 378 6.05 -9.30 18.12
C GLY A 378 4.91 -10.16 17.59
N ALA A 379 3.76 -10.19 18.27
CA ALA A 379 2.62 -11.06 17.93
C ALA A 379 1.26 -10.43 18.24
N ALA A 380 0.21 -11.02 17.65
CA ALA A 380 -1.18 -10.65 17.88
C ALA A 380 -1.53 -10.69 19.38
N GLY A 381 -1.85 -9.53 19.95
CA GLY A 381 -2.06 -9.35 21.39
C GLY A 381 -1.11 -8.35 22.05
N GLY A 382 -0.21 -7.72 21.29
CA GLY A 382 0.62 -6.61 21.76
C GLY A 382 1.88 -7.06 22.52
N THR A 383 2.45 -8.21 22.16
CA THR A 383 3.76 -8.60 22.68
C THR A 383 4.86 -7.79 21.98
N ALA A 384 6.00 -7.66 22.63
CA ALA A 384 7.10 -6.90 22.07
C ALA A 384 7.77 -7.66 20.92
N ALA A 385 8.24 -6.91 19.92
CA ALA A 385 9.14 -7.41 18.90
C ALA A 385 10.44 -7.90 19.55
N ALA A 386 11.09 -8.85 18.88
CA ALA A 386 12.33 -9.45 19.32
C ALA A 386 13.36 -9.40 18.19
N PHE A 387 14.58 -9.00 18.55
CA PHE A 387 15.74 -8.88 17.66
C PHE A 387 16.92 -9.57 18.35
N ASP A 388 17.56 -10.53 17.69
CA ASP A 388 18.65 -11.31 18.29
C ASP A 388 20.01 -10.58 18.23
N GLU A 389 20.12 -9.52 17.42
CA GLU A 389 21.36 -8.76 17.19
C GLU A 389 21.09 -7.25 17.16
N ASP A 390 22.15 -6.46 16.93
CA ASP A 390 22.03 -5.02 16.72
C ASP A 390 21.14 -4.74 15.50
N ALA A 391 20.18 -3.83 15.63
CA ALA A 391 19.23 -3.55 14.56
C ALA A 391 18.96 -2.05 14.37
N ASN A 392 18.78 -1.66 13.12
CA ASN A 392 18.35 -0.32 12.74
C ASN A 392 16.85 -0.33 12.43
N ILE A 393 16.09 0.50 13.13
CA ILE A 393 14.65 0.64 12.98
C ILE A 393 14.36 2.08 12.59
N SER A 394 13.62 2.29 11.50
CA SER A 394 13.14 3.61 11.14
C SER A 394 11.68 3.61 10.74
N SER A 395 10.95 4.65 11.15
CA SER A 395 9.57 4.92 10.76
C SER A 395 9.45 6.31 10.13
N GLY A 396 8.36 6.53 9.41
CA GLY A 396 8.12 7.74 8.62
C GLY A 396 7.32 8.79 9.36
N ALA A 397 6.44 9.48 8.62
CA ALA A 397 5.44 10.35 9.26
C ALA A 397 4.26 9.50 9.76
N GLY A 398 3.54 9.95 10.77
CA GLY A 398 2.47 9.18 11.40
C GLY A 398 2.63 9.18 12.92
N ASN A 399 1.64 8.67 13.67
CA ASN A 399 1.81 8.42 15.10
C ASN A 399 2.26 6.98 15.30
N ASP A 400 3.56 6.76 15.21
CA ASP A 400 4.13 5.43 15.12
C ASP A 400 4.17 4.72 16.47
N ARG A 401 4.14 3.39 16.44
CA ARG A 401 4.24 2.54 17.62
C ARG A 401 5.29 1.49 17.40
N ILE A 402 6.43 1.67 18.06
CA ILE A 402 7.56 0.74 18.03
C ILE A 402 7.66 0.11 19.40
N TYR A 403 7.31 -1.18 19.49
CA TYR A 403 7.35 -1.91 20.74
C TYR A 403 8.30 -3.09 20.62
N VAL A 404 9.56 -2.86 21.01
CA VAL A 404 10.61 -3.87 21.17
C VAL A 404 10.77 -4.16 22.66
N GLY A 405 11.00 -5.41 23.04
CA GLY A 405 10.95 -5.75 24.47
C GLY A 405 11.77 -6.96 24.89
N ASN A 406 12.49 -7.57 23.96
CA ASN A 406 13.70 -8.32 24.24
C ASN A 406 14.59 -8.21 23.01
N SER A 407 15.67 -7.46 23.14
CA SER A 407 16.79 -7.47 22.20
C SER A 407 18.04 -7.91 22.94
N ASP A 408 18.83 -8.79 22.31
CA ASP A 408 20.15 -9.18 22.83
C ASP A 408 21.25 -8.19 22.33
N GLY A 409 20.94 -7.40 21.29
CA GLY A 409 21.80 -6.34 20.73
C GLY A 409 21.27 -4.92 20.97
N ALA A 410 22.08 -3.94 20.59
CA ALA A 410 21.77 -2.51 20.68
C ALA A 410 20.92 -2.05 19.48
N LEU A 411 19.85 -1.30 19.75
CA LEU A 411 18.95 -0.78 18.73
C LEU A 411 19.27 0.67 18.38
N THR A 412 19.18 1.01 17.10
CA THR A 412 19.08 2.41 16.67
C THR A 412 17.70 2.63 16.09
N ILE A 413 16.86 3.37 16.82
CA ILE A 413 15.47 3.65 16.45
C ILE A 413 15.35 5.12 16.05
N SER A 414 14.85 5.40 14.84
CA SER A 414 14.63 6.75 14.33
C SER A 414 13.21 6.94 13.83
N THR A 415 12.46 7.89 14.39
CA THR A 415 11.08 8.17 13.95
C THR A 415 11.00 9.48 13.18
N GLY A 416 10.01 9.59 12.29
CA GLY A 416 9.72 10.82 11.57
C GLY A 416 8.80 11.75 12.35
N ALA A 417 7.84 12.37 11.67
CA ALA A 417 6.96 13.35 12.29
C ALA A 417 5.66 12.72 12.81
N GLY A 418 5.30 13.03 14.05
CA GLY A 418 4.03 12.67 14.69
C GLY A 418 4.20 12.43 16.18
N ASN A 419 3.19 11.84 16.83
CA ASN A 419 3.28 11.55 18.26
C ASN A 419 3.59 10.07 18.45
N ASP A 420 4.87 9.75 18.52
CA ASP A 420 5.34 8.36 18.49
C ASP A 420 5.37 7.73 19.89
N ILE A 421 5.21 6.42 19.94
CA ILE A 421 5.39 5.61 21.15
C ILE A 421 6.51 4.61 20.89
N ILE A 422 7.57 4.68 21.69
CA ILE A 422 8.77 3.87 21.51
C ILE A 422 9.10 3.16 22.82
N VAL A 423 9.30 1.85 22.71
CA VAL A 423 9.92 1.01 23.75
C VAL A 423 11.01 0.20 23.06
N SER A 424 12.28 0.40 23.44
CA SER A 424 13.42 -0.28 22.80
C SER A 424 13.81 -1.57 23.52
N GLY A 425 13.71 -1.62 24.85
CA GLY A 425 13.68 -2.88 25.59
C GLY A 425 14.93 -3.16 26.41
N SER A 426 15.89 -3.92 25.90
CA SER A 426 17.14 -4.23 26.60
C SER A 426 18.31 -4.03 25.65
N GLY A 427 19.46 -3.64 26.17
CA GLY A 427 20.60 -3.23 25.35
C GLY A 427 20.88 -1.75 25.55
N ASN A 428 21.97 -1.27 24.97
CA ASN A 428 22.30 0.15 25.03
C ASN A 428 21.74 0.81 23.78
N ASP A 429 20.49 1.25 23.85
CA ASP A 429 19.74 1.66 22.68
C ASP A 429 19.94 3.14 22.37
N THR A 430 19.75 3.53 21.11
CA THR A 430 19.69 4.93 20.69
C THR A 430 18.31 5.21 20.10
N ILE A 431 17.56 6.11 20.73
CA ILE A 431 16.24 6.54 20.29
C ILE A 431 16.34 7.98 19.77
N ILE A 432 16.20 8.15 18.46
CA ILE A 432 16.15 9.42 17.75
C ILE A 432 14.68 9.76 17.49
N ALA A 433 14.11 10.56 18.37
CA ALA A 433 12.70 10.91 18.33
C ALA A 433 12.49 12.13 17.41
N GLY A 434 11.67 11.96 16.37
CA GLY A 434 11.38 13.04 15.44
C GLY A 434 10.43 14.12 15.98
N ALA A 435 9.86 14.91 15.07
CA ALA A 435 8.98 16.01 15.42
C ALA A 435 7.64 15.51 16.00
N GLY A 436 6.99 16.31 16.86
CA GLY A 436 5.71 15.96 17.51
C GLY A 436 5.88 15.60 18.98
N LYS A 437 4.94 14.94 19.64
CA LYS A 437 5.00 14.65 21.08
C LYS A 437 5.23 13.16 21.30
N ASN A 438 6.44 12.78 21.64
CA ASN A 438 6.85 11.37 21.71
C ASN A 438 6.84 10.84 23.14
N ASP A 439 6.53 9.56 23.27
CA ASP A 439 6.49 8.79 24.51
C ASP A 439 7.54 7.69 24.46
N LEU A 440 8.64 7.87 25.19
CA LEU A 440 9.90 7.15 25.01
C LEU A 440 10.23 6.31 26.24
N THR A 441 10.66 5.07 26.00
CA THR A 441 11.11 4.13 27.04
C THR A 441 12.33 3.37 26.52
N GLY A 442 13.48 3.55 27.16
CA GLY A 442 14.73 2.87 26.78
C GLY A 442 14.78 1.43 27.31
N GLY A 443 14.35 1.26 28.56
CA GLY A 443 14.30 -0.02 29.23
C GLY A 443 15.58 -0.30 30.03
N LEU A 444 16.23 -1.44 29.76
CA LEU A 444 17.43 -1.86 30.48
C LEU A 444 18.69 -1.60 29.66
N GLY A 445 19.56 -0.71 30.14
CA GLY A 445 20.86 -0.48 29.51
C GLY A 445 21.35 0.93 29.80
N GLU A 446 22.36 1.36 29.04
CA GLU A 446 22.76 2.75 28.93
C GLU A 446 22.16 3.31 27.63
N ASP A 447 20.99 3.92 27.74
CA ASP A 447 20.22 4.35 26.56
C ASP A 447 20.50 5.80 26.19
N THR A 448 20.50 6.11 24.90
CA THR A 448 20.69 7.48 24.38
C THR A 448 19.39 7.99 23.77
N PHE A 449 18.84 9.06 24.35
CA PHE A 449 17.66 9.75 23.83
C PHE A 449 18.08 11.01 23.09
N VAL A 450 17.90 11.02 21.77
CA VAL A 450 18.16 12.17 20.89
C VAL A 450 16.82 12.83 20.55
N LEU A 451 16.63 14.05 21.01
CA LEU A 451 15.37 14.80 20.89
C LEU A 451 15.53 16.00 19.96
N ASP A 452 14.47 16.30 19.21
CA ASP A 452 14.38 17.53 18.42
C ASP A 452 14.18 18.78 19.30
N ILE A 453 14.63 19.94 18.81
CA ILE A 453 14.51 21.23 19.47
C ILE A 453 13.12 21.82 19.14
N LYS A 454 12.10 21.44 19.91
CA LYS A 454 10.68 21.73 19.57
C LYS A 454 9.89 22.60 20.57
N GLY A 455 10.52 23.58 21.21
CA GLY A 455 9.83 24.55 22.08
C GLY A 455 9.61 24.03 23.51
N THR A 456 8.98 24.88 24.34
CA THR A 456 8.81 24.64 25.80
C THR A 456 7.35 24.60 26.25
N VAL A 457 6.42 24.23 25.37
CA VAL A 457 5.01 24.12 25.73
C VAL A 457 4.76 22.77 26.39
N LEU A 458 4.34 22.77 27.67
CA LEU A 458 4.15 21.54 28.47
C LEU A 458 3.34 20.43 27.77
N GLY A 459 2.31 20.80 27.00
CA GLY A 459 1.45 19.83 26.31
C GLY A 459 2.08 19.15 25.09
N SER A 460 3.20 19.67 24.59
CA SER A 460 3.91 19.18 23.40
C SER A 460 5.29 18.60 23.70
N LEU A 461 5.68 18.50 24.97
CA LEU A 461 6.99 17.96 25.32
C LEU A 461 7.03 16.46 25.09
N ASP A 462 8.19 15.97 24.66
CA ASP A 462 8.52 14.57 24.77
C ASP A 462 8.49 14.12 26.24
N VAL A 463 8.19 12.85 26.41
CA VAL A 463 8.16 12.18 27.69
C VAL A 463 9.11 11.00 27.64
N ILE A 464 10.04 10.94 28.61
CA ILE A 464 10.86 9.75 28.85
C ILE A 464 10.39 9.10 30.15
N ASN A 465 10.01 7.83 30.07
CA ASN A 465 9.33 7.14 31.17
C ASN A 465 10.25 6.59 32.25
N ASP A 466 11.50 6.30 31.91
CA ASP A 466 12.40 5.47 32.72
C ASP A 466 13.84 5.98 32.80
N PHE A 467 14.08 7.25 32.43
CA PHE A 467 15.42 7.86 32.41
C PHE A 467 16.22 7.63 33.72
N ASN A 468 17.40 7.01 33.60
CA ASN A 468 18.28 6.62 34.69
C ASN A 468 19.51 7.53 34.83
N PHE A 469 19.68 8.14 36.00
CA PHE A 469 20.86 8.95 36.38
C PHE A 469 21.91 8.17 37.21
N GLY A 470 21.77 6.84 37.35
CA GLY A 470 22.49 6.00 38.31
C GLY A 470 23.76 5.30 37.78
N ASP A 471 24.00 4.05 38.17
CA ASP A 471 24.96 3.19 37.47
C ASP A 471 24.27 2.68 36.19
N ALA A 472 24.97 2.66 35.05
CA ALA A 472 24.39 2.58 33.70
C ALA A 472 23.51 3.81 33.36
N GLN A 473 24.17 4.94 33.09
CA GLN A 473 23.50 6.24 32.90
C GLN A 473 22.95 6.37 31.48
N ASP A 474 21.69 6.80 31.40
CA ASP A 474 21.11 7.22 30.14
C ASP A 474 21.69 8.57 29.72
N THR A 475 21.81 8.75 28.42
CA THR A 475 22.31 9.97 27.78
C THR A 475 21.13 10.73 27.19
N LEU A 476 21.12 12.05 27.37
CA LEU A 476 20.11 12.94 26.80
C LEU A 476 20.78 13.93 25.85
N VAL A 477 20.31 13.98 24.61
CA VAL A 477 20.83 14.85 23.55
C VAL A 477 19.69 15.68 22.99
N PHE A 478 19.91 16.98 22.83
CA PHE A 478 19.00 17.88 22.10
C PHE A 478 19.68 18.37 20.83
N GLY A 479 19.13 18.00 19.67
CA GLY A 479 19.80 18.19 18.39
C GLY A 479 21.18 17.51 18.41
N GLU A 480 22.24 18.31 18.41
CA GLU A 480 23.64 17.83 18.45
C GLU A 480 24.31 18.05 19.81
N THR A 481 23.59 18.57 20.81
CA THR A 481 24.16 18.93 22.11
C THR A 481 23.78 17.90 23.15
N GLU A 482 24.79 17.18 23.65
CA GLU A 482 24.65 16.24 24.76
C GLU A 482 24.60 16.98 26.10
N LEU A 483 23.70 16.56 26.98
CA LEU A 483 23.67 17.00 28.36
C LEU A 483 24.81 16.33 29.13
N THR A 484 25.70 17.14 29.69
CA THR A 484 26.85 16.70 30.50
C THR A 484 26.93 17.51 31.79
N ASN A 485 27.78 17.10 32.73
CA ASN A 485 28.04 17.91 33.93
C ASN A 485 28.64 19.29 33.63
N ASP A 486 29.33 19.44 32.50
CA ASP A 486 30.03 20.68 32.16
C ASP A 486 29.09 21.78 31.65
N ASN A 487 27.90 21.41 31.15
CA ASN A 487 26.92 22.33 30.57
C ASN A 487 25.56 22.36 31.31
N PHE A 488 25.52 21.84 32.53
CA PHE A 488 24.30 21.59 33.29
C PHE A 488 24.20 22.43 34.59
N ALA A 489 23.00 22.88 34.90
CA ALA A 489 22.63 23.37 36.23
C ALA A 489 21.29 22.79 36.71
N SER A 490 21.11 22.69 38.03
CA SER A 490 19.82 22.32 38.61
C SER A 490 19.13 23.49 39.29
N VAL A 491 17.82 23.58 39.07
CA VAL A 491 16.89 24.43 39.82
C VAL A 491 16.04 23.53 40.72
N GLY A 492 15.65 24.07 41.88
CA GLY A 492 14.90 23.30 42.88
C GLY A 492 13.47 22.95 42.44
N ILE A 493 12.64 22.64 43.43
CA ILE A 493 11.24 22.29 43.22
C ILE A 493 10.41 23.55 42.98
N ALA A 494 9.63 23.57 41.90
CA ALA A 494 8.67 24.61 41.58
C ALA A 494 7.23 24.18 41.87
N VAL A 495 6.33 25.15 42.07
CA VAL A 495 4.90 24.91 42.34
C VAL A 495 4.05 24.88 41.06
N SER A 496 4.61 25.29 39.93
CA SER A 496 4.02 25.16 38.60
C SER A 496 5.10 24.98 37.53
N TYR A 497 4.73 24.45 36.36
CA TYR A 497 5.64 24.35 35.22
C TYR A 497 6.14 25.73 34.74
N ASN A 498 5.28 26.76 34.76
CA ASN A 498 5.69 28.10 34.36
C ASN A 498 6.71 28.70 35.34
N ASP A 499 6.51 28.50 36.64
CA ASP A 499 7.50 28.93 37.64
C ASP A 499 8.82 28.19 37.45
N LEU A 500 8.76 26.90 37.11
CA LEU A 500 9.95 26.09 36.82
C LEU A 500 10.71 26.63 35.61
N ARG A 501 10.00 26.96 34.53
CA ARG A 501 10.60 27.53 33.32
C ARG A 501 11.22 28.90 33.59
N GLU A 502 10.58 29.76 34.39
CA GLU A 502 11.15 31.05 34.80
C GLU A 502 12.43 30.87 35.63
N LEU A 503 12.47 29.88 36.52
CA LEU A 503 13.69 29.53 37.26
C LEU A 503 14.79 29.04 36.33
N ALA A 504 14.46 28.19 35.36
CA ALA A 504 15.41 27.66 34.38
C ALA A 504 16.04 28.78 33.54
N GLN A 505 15.21 29.67 33.00
CA GLN A 505 15.67 30.85 32.25
C GLN A 505 16.62 31.75 33.05
N GLY A 506 16.45 31.83 34.38
CA GLY A 506 17.34 32.60 35.25
C GLY A 506 18.69 31.92 35.55
N ALA A 507 18.86 30.66 35.17
CA ALA A 507 20.03 29.84 35.48
C ALA A 507 20.93 29.57 34.26
N PHE A 508 20.46 29.82 33.04
CA PHE A 508 21.31 29.74 31.83
C PHE A 508 22.45 30.76 31.86
N SER A 509 23.56 30.40 31.23
CA SER A 509 24.76 31.23 31.08
C SER A 509 25.62 30.73 29.93
N ASP A 510 26.70 31.43 29.59
CA ASP A 510 27.63 31.02 28.52
C ASP A 510 28.14 29.57 28.67
N ASP A 511 28.24 29.06 29.92
CA ASP A 511 28.70 27.71 30.22
C ASP A 511 27.55 26.74 30.58
N VAL A 512 26.29 27.19 30.62
CA VAL A 512 25.14 26.38 31.04
C VAL A 512 24.06 26.44 29.97
N SER A 513 23.97 25.40 29.15
CA SER A 513 22.94 25.24 28.12
C SER A 513 21.77 24.37 28.59
N PHE A 514 21.95 23.56 29.62
CA PHE A 514 20.90 22.72 30.20
C PHE A 514 20.56 23.13 31.63
N VAL A 515 19.27 23.23 31.91
CA VAL A 515 18.78 23.44 33.26
C VAL A 515 17.67 22.46 33.57
N ALA A 516 17.78 21.70 34.67
CA ALA A 516 16.72 20.80 35.10
C ALA A 516 16.17 21.15 36.48
N GLY A 517 14.89 20.89 36.67
CA GLY A 517 14.28 20.93 38.00
C GLY A 517 12.95 20.22 38.04
N THR A 518 12.26 20.31 39.16
CA THR A 518 11.11 19.43 39.42
C THR A 518 9.81 20.21 39.58
N PHE A 519 8.75 19.65 39.03
CA PHE A 519 7.37 20.12 39.23
C PHE A 519 6.46 18.91 39.42
N GLY A 520 5.81 18.83 40.57
CA GLY A 520 5.05 17.63 40.94
C GLY A 520 5.98 16.47 41.29
N ALA A 521 5.77 15.31 40.66
CA ALA A 521 6.59 14.11 40.83
C ALA A 521 7.67 13.95 39.75
N ASP A 522 7.64 14.82 38.74
CA ASP A 522 8.41 14.68 37.51
C ASP A 522 9.51 15.73 37.43
N THR A 523 10.56 15.40 36.69
CA THR A 523 11.66 16.30 36.35
C THR A 523 11.46 16.86 34.95
N TYR A 524 11.85 18.10 34.75
CA TYR A 524 11.86 18.73 33.44
C TYR A 524 13.26 19.25 33.17
N VAL A 525 13.77 18.97 31.98
CA VAL A 525 15.05 19.46 31.50
C VAL A 525 14.76 20.48 30.40
N PHE A 526 15.35 21.66 30.51
CA PHE A 526 15.25 22.76 29.55
C PHE A 526 16.61 22.94 28.86
N HIS A 527 16.58 23.22 27.56
CA HIS A 527 17.76 23.49 26.74
C HIS A 527 17.66 24.88 26.12
N ASP A 528 18.71 25.68 26.28
CA ASP A 528 18.96 26.95 25.58
C ASP A 528 19.98 26.66 24.47
N ALA A 529 19.50 26.59 23.23
CA ALA A 529 20.28 26.13 22.09
C ALA A 529 21.02 27.27 21.38
N ASP A 530 20.50 28.51 21.46
CA ASP A 530 21.11 29.68 20.83
C ASP A 530 21.84 30.62 21.80
N ALA A 531 21.87 30.26 23.08
CA ALA A 531 22.53 30.95 24.18
C ALA A 531 21.98 32.38 24.42
N ASP A 532 20.69 32.59 24.20
CA ASP A 532 20.02 33.87 24.48
C ASP A 532 19.46 33.99 25.91
N GLY A 533 19.59 32.93 26.72
CA GLY A 533 19.09 32.82 28.08
C GLY A 533 17.60 32.43 28.16
N VAL A 534 17.00 32.02 27.04
CA VAL A 534 15.63 31.53 26.94
C VAL A 534 15.67 30.06 26.56
N ALA A 535 14.83 29.26 27.22
CA ALA A 535 14.72 27.85 26.87
C ALA A 535 14.04 27.68 25.50
N ASP A 536 14.75 27.03 24.59
CA ASP A 536 14.31 26.66 23.24
C ASP A 536 13.62 25.31 23.18
N ALA A 537 13.99 24.39 24.07
CA ALA A 537 13.41 23.05 24.13
C ALA A 537 13.26 22.56 25.56
N ALA A 538 12.34 21.61 25.76
CA ALA A 538 12.22 20.91 27.02
C ALA A 538 11.74 19.47 26.85
N VAL A 539 12.10 18.61 27.80
CA VAL A 539 11.60 17.23 27.93
C VAL A 539 11.09 16.98 29.34
N LYS A 540 10.09 16.12 29.45
CA LYS A 540 9.59 15.61 30.72
C LYS A 540 10.18 14.24 31.03
N LEU A 541 10.77 14.08 32.21
CA LEU A 541 11.27 12.80 32.73
C LEU A 541 10.36 12.33 33.87
N ILE A 542 9.74 11.17 33.71
CA ILE A 542 8.79 10.62 34.68
C ILE A 542 9.50 10.09 35.93
N GLY A 543 8.99 10.41 37.12
CA GLY A 543 9.36 9.70 38.36
C GLY A 543 10.76 9.96 38.93
N THR A 544 11.54 10.89 38.37
CA THR A 544 12.95 11.14 38.76
C THR A 544 13.13 12.22 39.84
N GLY A 545 12.04 12.68 40.48
CA GLY A 545 11.93 13.91 41.29
C GLY A 545 12.81 14.07 42.55
N SER A 546 13.87 13.27 42.74
CA SER A 546 14.79 13.36 43.88
C SER A 546 16.29 13.19 43.53
N LEU A 547 16.67 13.00 42.26
CA LEU A 547 18.03 12.53 41.92
C LEU A 547 19.02 13.61 41.42
N LEU A 548 18.58 14.83 41.11
CA LEU A 548 19.44 15.89 40.54
C LEU A 548 20.29 16.64 41.59
N GLY A 549 21.09 15.90 42.36
CA GLY A 549 22.23 16.46 43.09
C GLY A 549 23.35 16.88 42.14
N ALA A 550 24.35 17.63 42.64
CA ALA A 550 25.49 18.12 41.84
C ALA A 550 26.36 17.01 41.23
N ASP A 551 26.12 15.74 41.59
CA ASP A 551 26.88 14.56 41.15
C ASP A 551 26.06 13.65 40.21
N ALA A 552 24.91 14.13 39.70
CA ALA A 552 23.93 13.30 38.97
C ALA A 552 24.39 12.77 37.59
N PHE A 553 25.47 13.30 37.02
CA PHE A 553 26.06 12.80 35.78
C PHE A 553 27.57 12.52 35.90
N GLU A 554 28.08 12.25 37.12
CA GLU A 554 29.50 11.87 37.28
C GLU A 554 29.80 10.65 36.40
N VAL A 555 30.65 10.87 35.39
CA VAL A 555 31.32 9.84 34.61
C VAL A 555 32.03 8.93 35.60
N ALA A 556 31.70 7.63 35.57
CA ALA A 556 32.51 6.62 36.22
C ALA A 556 33.93 6.71 35.64
N ALA A 557 34.86 7.27 36.40
CA ALA A 557 36.26 7.36 36.01
C ALA A 557 36.88 5.95 35.95
N VAL A 558 37.07 5.45 34.73
CA VAL A 558 37.95 4.36 34.22
C VAL A 558 38.14 3.12 35.09
#